data_AF-X0R6E4-F1
#
_entry.id   AF-X0R6E4-F1
#
_cell.length_a   1.000
_cell.length_b   1.000
_cell.length_c   1.000
_cell.angle_alpha   90.00
_cell.angle_beta   90.00
_cell.angle_gamma   90.00
#
_symmetry.space_group_name_H-M   'P 1'
#
loop_
_entity.id
_entity.type
_entity.pdbx_description
1 polymer ?
#
loop_
_entity_poly.entity_id
_entity_poly.type
_entity_poly.pdbx_seq_one_letter_code
_entity_poly.pdbx_strand_id
1 'polypeptide(L)'
;MSSDGFLQTMQNSFFVATMSALSATFLGFILAYTVHWTNLPKSFKQFIKLAALFPMLLPTVTYGFAIIYTFGKQGLLTQILGFQLFEDIYGFYGMWLGYTIYTLPIAFLLLNNTFQYLDKKFVVVSELMGDSPYRQFDMTVVRPLIGTFAAAMIQCFFLAFTDFGIPASIGGQYSVIATELYTQILGASPSFEKGAVVALFMLVPSILSIAILWYVARFNVRYDSVEMIDLPTSKIKDRVLAVLSSVILASLLLVFAVIFIIPWIKSWPYQMVFTTEIVSEALESANLMRVYKNSLLVAVLTAVFGTLITYFSAVIRALKPV
;
A
#
# COMPACT_ATOMS: atom_id res chain seq x y z
N MET A 1 1.66 -0.30 32.11
CA MET A 1 1.79 1.04 31.51
C MET A 1 0.99 2.02 32.36
N SER A 2 1.49 3.24 32.58
CA SER A 2 0.63 4.33 33.02
C SER A 2 -0.42 4.61 31.93
N SER A 3 -1.58 5.13 32.31
CA SER A 3 -2.64 5.51 31.37
C SER A 3 -2.12 6.44 30.26
N ASP A 4 -1.14 7.29 30.60
CA ASP A 4 -0.51 8.25 29.67
C ASP A 4 0.28 7.57 28.55
N GLY A 5 1.00 6.48 28.86
CA GLY A 5 1.75 5.74 27.85
C GLY A 5 0.85 5.03 26.85
N PHE A 6 -0.31 4.51 27.30
CA PHE A 6 -1.28 3.87 26.41
C PHE A 6 -1.93 4.88 25.46
N LEU A 7 -2.30 6.05 25.99
CA LEU A 7 -2.87 7.12 25.19
C LEU A 7 -1.87 7.63 24.13
N GLN A 8 -0.59 7.79 24.48
CA GLN A 8 0.44 8.18 23.53
C GLN A 8 0.58 7.17 22.39
N THR A 9 0.65 5.88 22.71
CA THR A 9 0.74 4.80 21.71
C THR A 9 -0.49 4.77 20.78
N MET A 10 -1.68 5.02 21.31
CA MET A 10 -2.90 5.16 20.50
C MET A 10 -2.84 6.37 19.54
N GLN A 11 -2.43 7.53 20.05
CA GLN A 11 -2.29 8.75 19.25
C GLN A 11 -1.24 8.57 18.15
N ASN A 12 -0.11 7.96 18.50
CA ASN A 12 0.96 7.62 17.57
C ASN A 12 0.46 6.75 16.42
N SER A 13 -0.29 5.69 16.73
CA SER A 13 -0.92 4.81 15.73
C SER A 13 -1.91 5.53 14.84
N PHE A 14 -2.81 6.32 15.42
CA PHE A 14 -3.78 7.10 14.64
C PHE A 14 -3.06 8.07 13.70
N PHE A 15 -2.09 8.81 14.22
CA PHE A 15 -1.39 9.84 13.46
C PHE A 15 -0.62 9.25 12.27
N VAL A 16 0.20 8.21 12.51
CA VAL A 16 0.97 7.58 11.43
C VAL A 16 0.06 6.89 10.42
N ALA A 17 -1.02 6.23 10.86
CA ALA A 17 -1.97 5.59 9.96
C ALA A 17 -2.72 6.61 9.09
N THR A 18 -3.17 7.73 9.66
CA THR A 18 -3.86 8.79 8.89
C THR A 18 -2.94 9.45 7.88
N MET A 19 -1.71 9.82 8.26
CA MET A 19 -0.75 10.43 7.33
C MET A 19 -0.39 9.48 6.18
N SER A 20 -0.20 8.19 6.49
CA SER A 20 0.09 7.17 5.48
C SER A 20 -1.09 6.95 4.55
N ALA A 21 -2.32 6.90 5.10
CA ALA A 21 -3.53 6.73 4.32
C ALA A 21 -3.76 7.89 3.35
N LEU A 22 -3.58 9.14 3.79
CA LEU A 22 -3.68 10.33 2.95
C LEU A 22 -2.65 10.28 1.82
N SER A 23 -1.39 9.97 2.16
CA SER A 23 -0.28 9.93 1.22
C SER A 23 -0.48 8.83 0.17
N ALA A 24 -0.78 7.60 0.59
CA ALA A 24 -1.02 6.48 -0.30
C ALA A 24 -2.24 6.70 -1.20
N THR A 25 -3.33 7.28 -0.66
CA THR A 25 -4.54 7.59 -1.42
C THR A 25 -4.26 8.66 -2.48
N PHE A 26 -3.52 9.72 -2.11
CA PHE A 26 -3.15 10.78 -3.03
C PHE A 26 -2.23 10.28 -4.15
N LEU A 27 -1.20 9.49 -3.83
CA LEU A 27 -0.31 8.89 -4.82
C LEU A 27 -1.05 7.89 -5.71
N GLY A 28 -1.91 7.04 -5.13
CA GLY A 28 -2.76 6.11 -5.86
C GLY A 28 -3.70 6.83 -6.83
N PHE A 29 -4.22 7.99 -6.44
CA PHE A 29 -5.02 8.85 -7.32
C PHE A 29 -4.21 9.37 -8.50
N ILE A 30 -3.00 9.89 -8.28
CA ILE A 30 -2.14 10.38 -9.38
C ILE A 30 -1.87 9.26 -10.39
N LEU A 31 -1.53 8.06 -9.91
CA LEU A 31 -1.25 6.91 -10.78
C LEU A 31 -2.51 6.48 -11.55
N ALA A 32 -3.65 6.35 -10.88
CA ALA A 32 -4.91 5.93 -11.51
C ALA A 32 -5.44 6.99 -12.50
N TYR A 33 -5.36 8.28 -12.14
CA TYR A 33 -5.68 9.39 -13.02
C TYR A 33 -4.78 9.37 -14.26
N THR A 34 -3.48 9.12 -14.10
CA THR A 34 -2.54 9.01 -15.23
C THR A 34 -2.93 7.87 -16.17
N VAL A 35 -3.32 6.71 -15.64
CA VAL A 35 -3.72 5.55 -16.46
C VAL A 35 -4.97 5.86 -17.30
N HIS A 36 -5.98 6.51 -16.72
CA HIS A 36 -7.30 6.65 -17.36
C HIS A 36 -7.53 7.98 -18.11
N TRP A 37 -6.88 9.04 -17.65
CA TRP A 37 -7.14 10.42 -18.07
C TRP A 37 -5.98 11.10 -18.83
N THR A 38 -5.06 10.30 -19.37
CA THR A 38 -3.99 10.73 -20.29
C THR A 38 -4.00 9.90 -21.58
N ASN A 39 -3.36 10.40 -22.64
CA ASN A 39 -3.19 9.68 -23.91
C ASN A 39 -1.82 8.98 -24.02
N LEU A 40 -1.26 8.55 -22.89
CA LEU A 40 0.02 7.84 -22.85
C LEU A 40 -0.04 6.44 -23.51
N PRO A 41 1.10 5.91 -24.00
CA PRO A 41 1.17 4.59 -24.61
C PRO A 41 0.59 3.49 -23.69
N LYS A 42 -0.11 2.51 -24.29
CA LYS A 42 -0.71 1.38 -23.56
C LYS A 42 0.32 0.61 -22.73
N SER A 43 1.55 0.45 -23.25
CA SER A 43 2.66 -0.20 -22.53
C SER A 43 3.04 0.54 -21.24
N PHE A 44 3.12 1.87 -21.28
CA PHE A 44 3.42 2.69 -20.11
C PHE A 44 2.32 2.60 -19.05
N LYS A 45 1.04 2.65 -19.49
CA LYS A 45 -0.10 2.47 -18.59
C LYS A 45 -0.12 1.08 -17.94
N GLN A 46 0.24 0.04 -18.69
CA GLN A 46 0.38 -1.31 -18.15
C GLN A 46 1.53 -1.42 -17.16
N PHE A 47 2.67 -0.77 -17.45
CA PHE A 47 3.79 -0.67 -16.51
C PHE A 47 3.37 0.01 -15.20
N ILE A 48 2.64 1.13 -15.26
CA ILE A 48 2.11 1.79 -14.05
C ILE A 48 1.28 0.81 -13.21
N LYS A 49 0.35 0.08 -13.84
CA LYS A 49 -0.49 -0.89 -13.15
C LYS A 49 0.34 -1.97 -12.48
N LEU A 50 1.29 -2.58 -13.18
CA LEU A 50 2.12 -3.65 -12.62
C LEU A 50 3.03 -3.15 -11.50
N ALA A 51 3.70 -2.01 -11.71
CA ALA A 51 4.62 -1.44 -10.73
C ALA A 51 3.90 -0.93 -9.47
N ALA A 52 2.70 -0.35 -9.60
CA ALA A 52 1.89 0.08 -8.46
C ALA A 52 1.38 -1.10 -7.61
N LEU A 53 1.21 -2.29 -8.21
CA LEU A 53 0.77 -3.51 -7.53
C LEU A 53 1.91 -4.34 -6.97
N PHE A 54 3.14 -4.12 -7.44
CA PHE A 54 4.33 -4.85 -7.02
C PHE A 54 4.50 -4.98 -5.50
N PRO A 55 4.27 -3.93 -4.67
CA PRO A 55 4.44 -4.05 -3.22
C PRO A 55 3.55 -5.15 -2.59
N MET A 56 2.36 -5.42 -3.13
CA MET A 56 1.46 -6.45 -2.57
C MET A 56 2.08 -7.84 -2.46
N LEU A 57 3.14 -8.11 -3.22
CA LEU A 57 3.83 -9.39 -3.24
C LEU A 57 4.79 -9.58 -2.05
N LEU A 58 5.08 -8.53 -1.29
CA LEU A 58 6.09 -8.55 -0.23
C LEU A 58 5.45 -8.58 1.17
N PRO A 59 6.03 -9.34 2.11
CA PRO A 59 5.64 -9.29 3.52
C PRO A 59 5.90 -7.92 4.15
N THR A 60 5.07 -7.48 5.11
CA THR A 60 5.13 -6.12 5.69
C THR A 60 6.44 -5.80 6.41
N VAL A 61 7.02 -6.77 7.13
CA VAL A 61 8.34 -6.62 7.78
C VAL A 61 9.44 -6.25 6.77
N THR A 62 9.33 -6.74 5.53
CA THR A 62 10.31 -6.48 4.47
C THR A 62 10.43 -5.00 4.14
N TYR A 63 9.35 -4.24 4.29
CA TYR A 63 9.32 -2.81 3.94
C TYR A 63 10.21 -1.98 4.86
N GLY A 64 10.18 -2.24 6.18
CA GLY A 64 11.05 -1.53 7.11
C GLY A 64 12.52 -1.82 6.84
N PHE A 65 12.88 -3.09 6.58
CA PHE A 65 14.24 -3.44 6.17
C PHE A 65 14.65 -2.82 4.83
N ALA A 66 13.76 -2.82 3.83
CA ALA A 66 14.01 -2.19 2.55
C ALA A 66 14.31 -0.69 2.68
N ILE A 67 13.58 0.02 3.55
CA ILE A 67 13.79 1.44 3.84
C ILE A 67 15.11 1.64 4.60
N ILE A 68 15.39 0.84 5.62
CA ILE A 68 16.66 0.91 6.38
C ILE A 68 17.85 0.71 5.43
N TYR A 69 17.81 -0.30 4.58
CA TYR A 69 18.91 -0.60 3.66
C TYR A 69 18.98 0.35 2.46
N THR A 70 17.92 1.12 2.16
CA THR A 70 17.96 2.15 1.11
C THR A 70 18.44 3.50 1.64
N PHE A 71 17.83 3.97 2.73
CA PHE A 71 17.97 5.35 3.23
C PHE A 71 18.74 5.46 4.56
N GLY A 72 19.10 4.36 5.21
CA GLY A 72 19.82 4.38 6.48
C GLY A 72 21.25 4.91 6.35
N LYS A 73 21.92 5.06 7.50
CA LYS A 73 23.31 5.56 7.61
C LYS A 73 24.31 4.81 6.72
N GLN A 74 24.09 3.53 6.52
CA GLN A 74 24.89 2.67 5.64
C GLN A 74 24.03 2.06 4.52
N GLY A 75 22.96 2.77 4.15
CA GLY A 75 22.06 2.36 3.07
C GLY A 75 22.61 2.67 1.69
N LEU A 76 22.00 2.07 0.66
CA LEU A 76 22.40 2.18 -0.74
C LEU A 76 22.56 3.64 -1.18
N LEU A 77 21.57 4.49 -0.90
CA LEU A 77 21.62 5.89 -1.33
C LEU A 77 22.65 6.69 -0.56
N THR A 78 22.82 6.44 0.74
CA THR A 78 23.83 7.13 1.55
C THR A 78 25.24 6.81 1.07
N GLN A 79 25.50 5.56 0.66
CA GLN A 79 26.78 5.16 0.09
C GLN A 79 27.04 5.76 -1.30
N ILE A 80 26.00 5.86 -2.14
CA ILE A 80 26.13 6.44 -3.50
C ILE A 80 26.30 7.97 -3.43
N LEU A 81 25.54 8.63 -2.57
CA LEU A 81 25.52 10.10 -2.47
C LEU A 81 26.61 10.67 -1.57
N GLY A 82 27.19 9.85 -0.67
CA GLY A 82 28.20 10.27 0.30
C GLY A 82 27.65 11.03 1.51
N PHE A 83 26.34 11.23 1.59
CA PHE A 83 25.64 11.83 2.73
C PHE A 83 24.27 11.17 2.94
N GLN A 84 23.74 11.24 4.15
CA GLN A 84 22.44 10.65 4.50
C GLN A 84 21.31 11.60 4.09
N LEU A 85 20.39 11.14 3.23
CA LEU A 85 19.25 11.94 2.75
C LEU A 85 18.24 12.25 3.87
N PHE A 86 18.01 11.29 4.77
CA PHE A 86 17.02 11.39 5.84
C PHE A 86 17.71 11.07 7.16
N GLU A 87 17.89 12.05 8.03
CA GLU A 87 18.62 11.86 9.31
C GLU A 87 17.90 10.88 10.25
N ASP A 88 16.57 10.94 10.31
CA ASP A 88 15.75 10.12 11.21
C ASP A 88 14.79 9.21 10.44
N ILE A 89 15.32 8.08 9.96
CA ILE A 89 14.51 7.04 9.31
C ILE A 89 13.82 6.11 10.31
N TYR A 90 14.21 6.12 11.59
CA TYR A 90 13.60 5.28 12.60
C TYR A 90 12.42 6.02 13.25
N GLY A 91 11.35 5.30 13.58
CA GLY A 91 10.13 5.92 14.10
C GLY A 91 9.23 6.48 13.01
N PHE A 92 8.68 7.66 13.24
CA PHE A 92 7.53 8.16 12.47
C PHE A 92 7.78 8.20 10.96
N TYR A 93 8.88 8.81 10.51
CA TYR A 93 9.12 9.01 9.07
C TYR A 93 9.34 7.70 8.32
N GLY A 94 10.09 6.77 8.89
CA GLY A 94 10.29 5.44 8.31
C GLY A 94 8.99 4.64 8.24
N MET A 95 8.20 4.67 9.31
CA MET A 95 6.89 4.01 9.31
C MET A 95 5.92 4.66 8.34
N TRP A 96 5.85 6.00 8.28
CA TRP A 96 5.00 6.73 7.35
C TRP A 96 5.34 6.38 5.90
N LEU A 97 6.64 6.35 5.55
CA LEU A 97 7.10 5.97 4.23
C LEU A 97 6.76 4.50 3.94
N GLY A 98 7.07 3.59 4.87
CA GLY A 98 6.78 2.17 4.76
C GLY A 98 5.29 1.89 4.55
N TYR A 99 4.44 2.50 5.38
CA TYR A 99 2.99 2.36 5.27
C TYR A 99 2.43 2.98 4.01
N THR A 100 2.98 4.11 3.56
CA THR A 100 2.58 4.71 2.29
C THR A 100 2.84 3.74 1.13
N ILE A 101 4.03 3.11 1.07
CA ILE A 101 4.35 2.13 0.02
C ILE A 101 3.50 0.85 0.17
N TYR A 102 3.33 0.35 1.40
CA TYR A 102 2.55 -0.85 1.69
C TYR A 102 1.08 -0.72 1.31
N THR A 103 0.47 0.44 1.56
CA THR A 103 -0.95 0.66 1.34
C THR A 103 -1.28 1.26 -0.04
N LEU A 104 -0.27 1.79 -0.76
CA LEU A 104 -0.41 2.32 -2.12
C LEU A 104 -1.14 1.39 -3.10
N PRO A 105 -0.83 0.08 -3.17
CA PRO A 105 -1.49 -0.80 -4.14
C PRO A 105 -3.00 -0.88 -3.93
N ILE A 106 -3.45 -0.79 -2.67
CA ILE A 106 -4.86 -0.92 -2.30
C ILE A 106 -5.61 0.37 -2.64
N ALA A 107 -5.01 1.52 -2.33
CA ALA A 107 -5.51 2.81 -2.81
C ALA A 107 -5.60 2.85 -4.34
N PHE A 108 -4.53 2.45 -5.02
CA PHE A 108 -4.45 2.42 -6.47
C PHE A 108 -5.51 1.51 -7.07
N LEU A 109 -5.71 0.29 -6.57
CA LEU A 109 -6.72 -0.64 -7.07
C LEU A 109 -8.13 -0.07 -6.98
N LEU A 110 -8.51 0.46 -5.81
CA LEU A 110 -9.84 1.01 -5.60
C LEU A 110 -10.10 2.18 -6.56
N LEU A 111 -9.16 3.12 -6.64
CA LEU A 111 -9.28 4.28 -7.51
C LEU A 111 -9.25 3.87 -9.00
N ASN A 112 -8.29 3.04 -9.43
CA ASN A 112 -8.18 2.55 -10.80
C ASN A 112 -9.42 1.78 -11.27
N ASN A 113 -10.07 1.04 -10.37
CA ASN A 113 -11.32 0.36 -10.68
C ASN A 113 -12.46 1.37 -10.89
N THR A 114 -12.64 2.35 -10.00
CA THR A 114 -13.68 3.36 -10.19
C THR A 114 -13.43 4.26 -11.40
N PHE A 115 -12.18 4.56 -11.71
CA PHE A 115 -11.79 5.33 -12.90
C PHE A 115 -12.21 4.67 -14.23
N GLN A 116 -12.39 3.35 -14.27
CA GLN A 116 -12.92 2.65 -15.46
C GLN A 116 -14.38 3.02 -15.77
N TYR A 117 -15.10 3.47 -14.75
CA TYR A 117 -16.54 3.75 -14.82
C TYR A 117 -16.86 5.24 -15.01
N LEU A 118 -15.84 6.12 -15.02
CA LEU A 118 -16.06 7.55 -15.22
C LEU A 118 -16.30 7.87 -16.69
N ASP A 119 -17.48 8.43 -16.99
CA ASP A 119 -17.83 8.86 -18.34
C ASP A 119 -17.08 10.14 -18.73
N LYS A 120 -16.29 10.04 -19.80
CA LYS A 120 -15.51 11.14 -20.36
C LYS A 120 -16.38 12.15 -21.11
N LYS A 121 -17.64 11.82 -21.45
CA LYS A 121 -18.60 12.75 -22.09
C LYS A 121 -18.79 14.02 -21.27
N PHE A 122 -18.78 13.92 -19.94
CA PHE A 122 -18.94 15.09 -19.08
C PHE A 122 -17.82 16.14 -19.29
N VAL A 123 -16.63 15.73 -19.73
CA VAL A 123 -15.54 16.65 -20.09
C VAL A 123 -15.94 17.51 -21.28
N VAL A 124 -16.42 16.86 -22.35
CA VAL A 124 -16.84 17.53 -23.59
C VAL A 124 -18.05 18.43 -23.35
N VAL A 125 -19.04 17.96 -22.58
CA VAL A 125 -20.23 18.77 -22.25
C VAL A 125 -19.84 19.99 -21.42
N SER A 126 -18.95 19.84 -20.44
CA SER A 126 -18.48 20.95 -19.61
C SER A 126 -17.69 21.99 -20.42
N GLU A 127 -16.88 21.56 -21.40
CA GLU A 127 -16.21 22.46 -22.36
C GLU A 127 -17.23 23.23 -23.23
N LEU A 128 -18.26 22.56 -23.74
CA LEU A 128 -19.32 23.20 -24.54
C LEU A 128 -20.16 24.21 -23.72
N MET A 129 -20.34 23.96 -22.43
CA MET A 129 -21.03 24.87 -21.50
C MET A 129 -20.15 26.06 -21.06
N GLY A 130 -18.87 26.08 -21.44
CA GLY A 130 -17.94 27.15 -21.04
C GLY A 130 -17.56 27.12 -19.56
N ASP A 131 -17.62 25.94 -18.92
CA ASP A 131 -17.21 25.79 -17.53
C ASP A 131 -15.70 26.02 -17.35
N SER A 132 -15.31 26.49 -16.16
CA SER A 132 -13.89 26.60 -15.81
C SER A 132 -13.25 25.21 -15.62
N PRO A 133 -11.92 25.05 -15.85
CA PRO A 133 -11.22 23.78 -15.67
C PRO A 133 -11.37 23.17 -14.27
N TYR A 134 -11.47 24.01 -13.24
CA TYR A 134 -11.69 23.58 -11.86
C TYR A 134 -13.08 22.94 -11.69
N ARG A 135 -14.13 23.60 -12.21
CA ARG A 135 -15.50 23.08 -12.14
C ARG A 135 -15.65 21.79 -12.94
N GLN A 136 -15.05 21.74 -14.13
CA GLN A 136 -14.97 20.53 -14.94
C GLN A 136 -14.32 19.39 -14.15
N PHE A 137 -13.15 19.61 -13.54
CA PHE A 137 -12.46 18.59 -12.75
C PHE A 137 -13.26 18.13 -11.52
N ASP A 138 -13.88 19.06 -10.79
CA ASP A 138 -14.73 18.74 -9.64
C ASP A 138 -15.91 17.83 -10.04
N MET A 139 -16.65 18.22 -11.09
CA MET A 139 -17.84 17.50 -11.52
C MET A 139 -17.53 16.15 -12.19
N THR A 140 -16.43 16.07 -12.94
CA THR A 140 -16.11 14.87 -13.73
C THR A 140 -15.23 13.85 -13.00
N VAL A 141 -14.43 14.28 -12.03
CA VAL A 141 -13.45 13.43 -11.34
C VAL A 141 -13.71 13.39 -9.84
N VAL A 142 -13.75 14.53 -9.16
CA VAL A 142 -13.77 14.58 -7.69
C VAL A 142 -15.09 14.05 -7.13
N ARG A 143 -16.24 14.59 -7.57
CA ARG A 143 -17.56 14.20 -7.06
C ARG A 143 -17.87 12.72 -7.28
N PRO A 144 -17.65 12.13 -8.48
CA PRO A 144 -17.87 10.70 -8.67
C PRO A 144 -16.94 9.82 -7.83
N LEU A 145 -15.71 10.28 -7.57
CA LEU A 145 -14.72 9.51 -6.82
C LEU A 145 -14.79 9.70 -5.31
N ILE A 146 -15.54 10.65 -4.76
CA ILE A 146 -15.48 10.99 -3.33
C ILE A 146 -15.71 9.78 -2.41
N GLY A 147 -16.64 8.89 -2.79
CA GLY A 147 -16.89 7.65 -2.06
C GLY A 147 -15.74 6.65 -2.18
N THR A 148 -15.14 6.53 -3.36
CA THR A 148 -13.96 5.67 -3.56
C THR A 148 -12.72 6.23 -2.84
N PHE A 149 -12.53 7.55 -2.82
CA PHE A 149 -11.48 8.20 -2.05
C PHE A 149 -11.61 7.93 -0.55
N ALA A 150 -12.82 8.09 0.00
CA ALA A 150 -13.08 7.76 1.39
C ALA A 150 -12.82 6.27 1.66
N ALA A 151 -13.27 5.39 0.78
CA ALA A 151 -13.03 3.95 0.91
C ALA A 151 -11.55 3.59 0.87
N ALA A 152 -10.80 4.16 -0.08
CA ALA A 152 -9.34 3.97 -0.19
C ALA A 152 -8.61 4.47 1.05
N MET A 153 -8.94 5.67 1.53
CA MET A 153 -8.33 6.25 2.72
C MET A 153 -8.62 5.42 3.97
N ILE A 154 -9.87 4.99 4.18
CA ILE A 154 -10.25 4.15 5.32
C ILE A 154 -9.52 2.80 5.26
N GLN A 155 -9.43 2.19 4.07
CA GLN A 155 -8.76 0.92 3.91
C GLN A 155 -7.25 1.02 4.16
N CYS A 156 -6.60 2.07 3.65
CA CYS A 156 -5.18 2.32 3.90
C CYS A 156 -4.92 2.62 5.38
N PHE A 157 -5.79 3.43 6.01
CA PHE A 157 -5.71 3.72 7.45
C PHE A 157 -5.79 2.43 8.26
N PHE A 158 -6.76 1.58 7.96
CA PHE A 158 -6.97 0.34 8.69
C PHE A 158 -5.76 -0.61 8.59
N LEU A 159 -5.19 -0.75 7.39
CA LEU A 159 -4.01 -1.57 7.17
C LEU A 159 -2.79 -1.05 7.90
N ALA A 160 -2.56 0.27 7.90
CA ALA A 160 -1.46 0.87 8.64
C ALA A 160 -1.68 0.78 10.16
N PHE A 161 -2.91 0.98 10.63
CA PHE A 161 -3.24 0.97 12.06
C PHE A 161 -3.09 -0.42 12.70
N THR A 162 -3.36 -1.48 11.93
CA THR A 162 -3.34 -2.87 12.41
C THR A 162 -2.05 -3.63 12.10
N ASP A 163 -1.18 -3.09 11.26
CA ASP A 163 0.06 -3.77 10.90
C ASP A 163 1.10 -3.71 12.03
N PHE A 164 1.71 -4.87 12.25
CA PHE A 164 2.80 -5.05 13.19
C PHE A 164 4.18 -5.00 12.50
N GLY A 165 4.27 -5.43 11.24
CA GLY A 165 5.56 -5.75 10.64
C GLY A 165 6.45 -4.54 10.36
N ILE A 166 5.87 -3.44 9.88
CA ILE A 166 6.62 -2.20 9.62
C ILE A 166 7.11 -1.58 10.93
N PRO A 167 6.26 -1.38 11.96
CA PRO A 167 6.73 -0.87 13.25
C PRO A 167 7.76 -1.76 13.93
N ALA A 168 7.62 -3.08 13.83
CA ALA A 168 8.58 -4.01 14.42
C ALA A 168 9.97 -3.92 13.78
N SER A 169 10.06 -3.47 12.53
CA SER A 169 11.33 -3.37 11.80
C SER A 169 11.95 -1.97 11.84
N ILE A 170 11.17 -0.90 11.69
CA ILE A 170 11.66 0.48 11.59
C ILE A 170 11.09 1.45 12.64
N GLY A 171 10.21 0.99 13.54
CA GLY A 171 9.52 1.85 14.51
C GLY A 171 10.40 2.48 15.58
N GLY A 172 11.59 1.94 15.87
CA GLY A 172 12.52 2.54 16.83
C GLY A 172 11.87 2.78 18.21
N GLN A 173 11.92 4.03 18.70
CA GLN A 173 11.27 4.43 19.96
C GLN A 173 9.79 4.84 19.81
N TYR A 174 9.28 4.91 18.58
CA TYR A 174 7.91 5.33 18.33
C TYR A 174 6.97 4.13 18.50
N SER A 175 6.31 4.09 19.65
CA SER A 175 5.38 3.01 19.99
C SER A 175 4.06 3.14 19.25
N VAL A 176 3.55 2.02 18.74
CA VAL A 176 2.22 1.90 18.13
C VAL A 176 1.44 0.74 18.76
N ILE A 177 0.12 0.80 18.68
CA ILE A 177 -0.77 -0.13 19.37
C ILE A 177 -0.58 -1.58 18.94
N ALA A 178 -0.23 -1.83 17.67
CA ALA A 178 0.05 -3.18 17.17
C ALA A 178 1.29 -3.81 17.82
N THR A 179 2.36 -3.02 18.00
CA THR A 179 3.55 -3.48 18.74
C THR A 179 3.27 -3.66 20.22
N GLU A 180 2.42 -2.81 20.79
CA GLU A 180 2.02 -2.94 22.20
C GLU A 180 1.17 -4.18 22.45
N LEU A 181 0.26 -4.53 21.55
CA LEU A 181 -0.50 -5.78 21.63
C LEU A 181 0.45 -6.99 21.64
N TYR A 182 1.44 -6.98 20.75
CA TYR A 182 2.45 -8.03 20.68
C TYR A 182 3.26 -8.12 21.99
N THR A 183 3.76 -7.00 22.53
CA THR A 183 4.54 -7.00 23.77
C THR A 183 3.72 -7.44 24.99
N GLN A 184 2.43 -7.12 25.05
CA GLN A 184 1.56 -7.56 26.16
C GLN A 184 1.30 -9.07 26.13
N ILE A 185 1.24 -9.69 24.94
CA ILE A 185 0.93 -11.13 24.82
C ILE A 185 2.19 -12.00 24.77
N LEU A 186 3.26 -11.51 24.14
CA LEU A 186 4.48 -12.29 23.83
C LEU A 186 5.77 -11.64 24.34
N GLY A 187 5.69 -10.50 25.03
CA GLY A 187 6.85 -9.82 25.59
C GLY A 187 7.40 -10.49 26.85
N ALA A 188 8.34 -9.83 27.52
CA ALA A 188 9.05 -10.37 28.68
C ALA A 188 8.16 -10.63 29.91
N SER A 189 7.00 -9.96 30.01
CA SER A 189 6.02 -10.18 31.07
C SER A 189 4.62 -10.26 30.47
N PRO A 190 4.24 -11.42 29.89
CA PRO A 190 2.94 -11.60 29.26
C PRO A 190 1.79 -11.40 30.23
N SER A 191 0.79 -10.62 29.83
CA SER A 191 -0.51 -10.51 30.50
C SER A 191 -1.60 -10.55 29.45
N PHE A 192 -2.28 -11.69 29.40
CA PHE A 192 -3.37 -11.90 28.45
C PHE A 192 -4.53 -10.93 28.71
N GLU A 193 -4.79 -10.57 29.96
CA GLU A 193 -5.84 -9.63 30.36
C GLU A 193 -5.58 -8.24 29.76
N LYS A 194 -4.34 -7.75 29.87
CA LYS A 194 -3.95 -6.46 29.28
C LYS A 194 -3.97 -6.52 27.76
N GLY A 195 -3.43 -7.59 27.17
CA GLY A 195 -3.48 -7.82 25.73
C GLY A 195 -4.90 -7.82 25.18
N ALA A 196 -5.85 -8.46 25.88
CA ALA A 196 -7.26 -8.48 25.49
C ALA A 196 -7.89 -7.08 25.50
N VAL A 197 -7.54 -6.23 26.47
CA VAL A 197 -7.99 -4.83 26.50
C VAL A 197 -7.43 -4.05 25.30
N VAL A 198 -6.14 -4.19 24.99
CA VAL A 198 -5.53 -3.56 23.82
C VAL A 198 -6.20 -4.03 22.53
N ALA A 199 -6.47 -5.33 22.40
CA ALA A 199 -7.18 -5.89 21.25
C ALA A 199 -8.61 -5.32 21.10
N LEU A 200 -9.34 -5.15 22.21
CA LEU A 200 -10.67 -4.53 22.20
C LEU A 200 -10.61 -3.08 21.68
N PHE A 201 -9.61 -2.30 22.10
CA PHE A 201 -9.39 -0.95 21.59
C PHE A 201 -9.03 -0.93 20.10
N MET A 202 -8.29 -1.93 19.59
CA MET A 202 -8.04 -2.07 18.15
C MET A 202 -9.29 -2.45 17.35
N LEU A 203 -10.26 -3.14 17.95
CA LEU A 203 -11.53 -3.48 17.29
C LEU A 203 -12.41 -2.26 17.03
N VAL A 204 -12.39 -1.24 17.90
CA VAL A 204 -13.21 -0.03 17.75
C VAL A 204 -13.00 0.67 16.39
N PRO A 205 -11.78 1.08 15.98
CA PRO A 205 -11.56 1.68 14.67
C PRO A 205 -11.81 0.70 13.52
N SER A 206 -11.67 -0.61 13.74
CA SER A 206 -12.01 -1.65 12.75
C SER A 206 -13.50 -1.64 12.43
N ILE A 207 -14.35 -1.69 13.48
CA ILE A 207 -15.81 -1.68 13.35
C ILE A 207 -16.28 -0.36 12.74
N LEU A 208 -15.73 0.77 13.19
CA LEU A 208 -16.04 2.08 12.62
C LEU A 208 -15.65 2.16 11.14
N SER A 209 -14.48 1.65 10.76
CA SER A 209 -14.05 1.60 9.36
C SER A 209 -15.02 0.80 8.49
N ILE A 210 -15.46 -0.38 8.97
CA ILE A 210 -16.44 -1.21 8.26
C ILE A 210 -17.80 -0.50 8.15
N ALA A 211 -18.28 0.12 9.24
CA ALA A 211 -19.54 0.85 9.24
C ALA A 211 -19.52 2.04 8.28
N ILE A 212 -18.42 2.81 8.25
CA ILE A 212 -18.25 3.93 7.33
C ILE A 212 -18.13 3.42 5.90
N LEU A 213 -17.37 2.34 5.64
CA LEU A 213 -17.30 1.73 4.31
C LEU A 213 -18.67 1.28 3.82
N TRP A 214 -19.48 0.65 4.69
CA TRP A 214 -20.84 0.24 4.36
C TRP A 214 -21.74 1.45 4.04
N TYR A 215 -21.63 2.52 4.82
CA TYR A 215 -22.32 3.77 4.57
C TYR A 215 -21.88 4.43 3.25
N VAL A 216 -20.58 4.49 2.98
CA VAL A 216 -20.03 5.11 1.76
C VAL A 216 -20.35 4.28 0.51
N ALA A 217 -20.33 2.94 0.63
CA ALA A 217 -20.66 2.04 -0.47
C ALA A 217 -22.08 2.25 -1.02
N ARG A 218 -23.01 2.77 -0.19
CA ARG A 218 -24.37 3.09 -0.63
C ARG A 218 -24.43 4.26 -1.63
N PHE A 219 -23.40 5.11 -1.66
CA PHE A 219 -23.29 6.24 -2.57
C PHE A 219 -22.43 5.93 -3.80
N ASN A 220 -21.91 4.69 -3.90
CA ASN A 220 -21.07 4.31 -5.01
C ASN A 220 -21.95 4.13 -6.26
N VAL A 221 -21.79 5.05 -7.22
CA VAL A 221 -22.59 5.04 -8.45
C VAL A 221 -22.09 3.92 -9.36
N ARG A 222 -22.97 2.95 -9.64
CA ARG A 222 -22.73 1.87 -10.59
C ARG A 222 -23.02 2.41 -11.99
N TYR A 223 -22.00 2.60 -12.81
CA TYR A 223 -22.18 2.93 -14.22
C TYR A 223 -22.14 1.64 -15.04
N ASP A 224 -23.27 1.29 -15.66
CA ASP A 224 -23.47 0.00 -16.33
C ASP A 224 -22.92 -0.04 -17.77
N SER A 225 -22.48 1.09 -18.33
CA SER A 225 -21.77 1.13 -19.61
C SER A 225 -20.98 2.43 -19.75
N VAL A 226 -19.71 2.33 -20.12
CA VAL A 226 -18.88 3.49 -20.49
C VAL A 226 -18.50 3.32 -21.95
N GLU A 227 -18.97 4.24 -22.78
CA GLU A 227 -18.48 4.37 -24.15
C GLU A 227 -17.07 4.96 -24.14
N MET A 228 -16.15 4.32 -24.87
CA MET A 228 -14.78 4.79 -25.00
C MET A 228 -14.73 6.02 -25.90
N ILE A 229 -14.79 7.20 -25.29
CA ILE A 229 -14.48 8.46 -25.96
C ILE A 229 -13.02 8.84 -25.70
N ASP A 230 -12.31 9.19 -26.75
CA ASP A 230 -10.97 9.76 -26.66
C ASP A 230 -11.03 11.15 -26.04
N LEU A 231 -10.20 11.40 -25.02
CA LEU A 231 -10.15 12.70 -24.36
C LEU A 231 -9.54 13.75 -25.30
N PRO A 232 -9.98 15.01 -25.24
CA PRO A 232 -9.30 16.11 -25.90
C PRO A 232 -7.82 16.14 -25.45
N THR A 233 -6.91 16.12 -26.43
CA THR A 233 -5.50 15.87 -26.18
C THR A 233 -4.81 17.10 -25.59
N SER A 234 -4.20 16.97 -24.40
CA SER A 234 -3.27 17.98 -23.85
C SER A 234 -1.89 17.36 -23.63
N LYS A 235 -0.96 17.65 -24.54
CA LYS A 235 0.42 17.10 -24.49
C LYS A 235 1.18 17.52 -23.23
N ILE A 236 0.90 18.71 -22.68
CA ILE A 236 1.56 19.21 -21.48
C ILE A 236 1.09 18.43 -20.26
N LYS A 237 -0.23 18.30 -20.08
CA LYS A 237 -0.84 17.52 -18.99
C LYS A 237 -0.32 16.08 -19.00
N ASP A 238 -0.30 15.45 -20.17
CA ASP A 238 0.17 14.07 -20.31
C ASP A 238 1.65 13.91 -19.93
N ARG A 239 2.51 14.86 -20.32
CA ARG A 239 3.93 14.84 -19.93
C ARG A 239 4.13 15.05 -18.43
N VAL A 240 3.44 16.02 -17.83
CA VAL A 240 3.53 16.29 -16.39
C VAL A 240 3.10 15.06 -15.59
N LEU A 241 1.98 14.44 -15.95
CA LEU A 241 1.48 13.23 -15.29
C LEU A 241 2.36 12.00 -15.51
N ALA A 242 2.96 11.87 -16.71
CA ALA A 242 3.95 10.84 -16.98
C ALA A 242 5.18 10.99 -16.07
N VAL A 243 5.74 12.20 -15.98
CA VAL A 243 6.91 12.47 -15.13
C VAL A 243 6.58 12.23 -13.66
N LEU A 244 5.44 12.75 -13.16
CA LEU A 244 5.01 12.53 -11.79
C LEU A 244 4.85 11.03 -11.48
N SER A 245 4.14 10.29 -12.34
CA SER A 245 3.96 8.85 -12.17
C SER A 245 5.28 8.09 -12.23
N SER A 246 6.18 8.47 -13.14
CA SER A 246 7.53 7.89 -13.24
C SER A 246 8.34 8.14 -11.97
N VAL A 247 8.30 9.34 -11.38
CA VAL A 247 9.02 9.65 -10.14
C VAL A 247 8.46 8.83 -8.97
N ILE A 248 7.14 8.75 -8.84
CA ILE A 248 6.48 7.94 -7.80
C ILE A 248 6.92 6.47 -7.93
N LEU A 249 6.80 5.89 -9.12
CA LEU A 249 7.16 4.48 -9.34
C LEU A 249 8.66 4.24 -9.22
N ALA A 250 9.51 5.16 -9.67
CA ALA A 250 10.96 5.06 -9.51
C ALA A 250 11.34 5.08 -8.03
N SER A 251 10.77 5.98 -7.22
CA SER A 251 11.01 6.03 -5.77
C SER A 251 10.56 4.73 -5.08
N LEU A 252 9.41 4.18 -5.48
CA LEU A 252 8.90 2.91 -4.96
C LEU A 252 9.83 1.74 -5.31
N LEU A 253 10.20 1.61 -6.58
CA LEU A 253 11.06 0.53 -7.05
C LEU A 253 12.49 0.64 -6.49
N LEU A 254 12.97 1.85 -6.27
CA LEU A 254 14.28 2.11 -5.65
C LEU A 254 14.36 1.52 -4.23
N VAL A 255 13.30 1.66 -3.43
CA VAL A 255 13.24 1.06 -2.09
C VAL A 255 13.38 -0.46 -2.15
N PHE A 256 12.80 -1.10 -3.16
CA PHE A 256 12.85 -2.56 -3.31
C PHE A 256 14.09 -3.06 -4.06
N ALA A 257 14.82 -2.21 -4.77
CA ALA A 257 16.04 -2.59 -5.49
C ALA A 257 17.04 -3.30 -4.56
N VAL A 258 17.13 -2.83 -3.31
CA VAL A 258 18.04 -3.37 -2.30
C VAL A 258 17.75 -4.82 -1.94
N ILE A 259 16.48 -5.25 -1.97
CA ILE A 259 16.09 -6.64 -1.70
C ILE A 259 16.67 -7.58 -2.76
N PHE A 260 16.74 -7.13 -4.01
CA PHE A 260 17.31 -7.93 -5.09
C PHE A 260 18.84 -7.89 -5.11
N ILE A 261 19.45 -6.83 -4.56
CA ILE A 261 20.90 -6.65 -4.54
C ILE A 261 21.56 -7.40 -3.38
N ILE A 262 20.98 -7.35 -2.17
CA ILE A 262 21.57 -7.90 -0.94
C ILE A 262 21.98 -9.38 -1.04
N PRO A 263 21.18 -10.29 -1.60
CA PRO A 263 21.54 -11.71 -1.67
C PRO A 263 22.85 -11.99 -2.42
N TRP A 264 23.30 -11.04 -3.23
CA TRP A 264 24.51 -11.16 -4.05
C TRP A 264 25.71 -10.44 -3.45
N ILE A 265 25.62 -9.92 -2.23
CA ILE A 265 26.68 -9.15 -1.57
C ILE A 265 27.17 -9.89 -0.32
N LYS A 266 28.49 -10.11 -0.23
CA LYS A 266 29.09 -10.97 0.80
C LYS A 266 28.77 -10.57 2.24
N SER A 267 28.91 -9.29 2.58
CA SER A 267 28.45 -8.79 3.87
C SER A 267 28.09 -7.32 3.77
N TRP A 268 26.80 -7.05 3.59
CA TRP A 268 26.31 -5.68 3.64
C TRP A 268 26.45 -5.12 5.07
N PRO A 269 26.95 -3.89 5.28
CA PRO A 269 27.53 -2.93 4.32
C PRO A 269 29.07 -2.93 4.27
N TYR A 270 29.74 -3.91 4.89
CA TYR A 270 31.19 -3.92 5.10
C TYR A 270 32.00 -4.48 3.92
N GLN A 271 31.52 -5.53 3.26
CA GLN A 271 32.14 -6.13 2.07
C GLN A 271 31.15 -6.18 0.91
N MET A 272 31.16 -5.13 0.08
CA MET A 272 30.36 -5.02 -1.15
C MET A 272 31.00 -5.76 -2.34
N VAL A 273 31.44 -6.99 -2.09
CA VAL A 273 31.94 -7.89 -3.14
C VAL A 273 30.82 -8.82 -3.57
N PHE A 274 30.65 -8.97 -4.88
CA PHE A 274 29.67 -9.91 -5.44
C PHE A 274 30.00 -11.34 -4.98
N THR A 275 29.02 -12.03 -4.41
CA THR A 275 29.14 -13.43 -4.03
C THR A 275 27.86 -14.20 -4.33
N THR A 276 28.00 -15.50 -4.58
CA THR A 276 26.88 -16.45 -4.65
C THR A 276 26.77 -17.30 -3.39
N GLU A 277 27.71 -17.17 -2.45
CA GLU A 277 27.84 -17.99 -1.24
C GLU A 277 26.56 -17.96 -0.39
N ILE A 278 25.99 -16.77 -0.16
CA ILE A 278 24.76 -16.60 0.64
C ILE A 278 23.59 -17.37 0.04
N VAL A 279 23.44 -17.33 -1.29
CA VAL A 279 22.35 -18.02 -1.98
C VAL A 279 22.56 -19.53 -1.92
N SER A 280 23.78 -20.02 -2.13
CA SER A 280 24.09 -21.45 -2.01
C SER A 280 23.88 -21.95 -0.58
N GLU A 281 24.36 -21.23 0.44
CA GLU A 281 24.19 -21.58 1.85
C GLU A 281 22.70 -21.61 2.24
N ALA A 282 21.93 -20.63 1.76
CA ALA A 282 20.49 -20.60 2.01
C ALA A 282 19.77 -21.83 1.42
N LEU A 283 20.14 -22.25 0.21
CA LEU A 283 19.57 -23.42 -0.47
C LEU A 283 19.99 -24.76 0.16
N GLU A 284 21.21 -24.85 0.66
CA GLU A 284 21.73 -26.04 1.34
C GLU A 284 21.19 -26.20 2.76
N SER A 285 20.76 -25.09 3.38
CA SER A 285 20.23 -25.14 4.74
C SER A 285 18.93 -25.95 4.84
N ALA A 286 18.98 -27.06 5.55
CA ALA A 286 17.84 -27.96 5.73
C ALA A 286 16.63 -27.26 6.39
N ASN A 287 16.90 -26.29 7.27
CA ASN A 287 15.87 -25.51 7.95
C ASN A 287 15.13 -24.57 6.98
N LEU A 288 15.84 -23.76 6.17
CA LEU A 288 15.17 -22.85 5.23
C LEU A 288 14.46 -23.65 4.14
N MET A 289 15.05 -24.74 3.66
CA MET A 289 14.41 -25.62 2.69
C MET A 289 13.10 -26.22 3.23
N ARG A 290 13.06 -26.60 4.52
CA ARG A 290 11.84 -27.07 5.17
C ARG A 290 10.79 -25.96 5.28
N VAL A 291 11.17 -24.76 5.72
CA VAL A 291 10.26 -23.61 5.81
C VAL A 291 9.70 -23.27 4.44
N TYR A 292 10.55 -23.21 3.41
CA TYR A 292 10.16 -22.95 2.03
C TYR A 292 9.17 -23.99 1.50
N LYS A 293 9.44 -25.29 1.69
CA LYS A 293 8.54 -26.36 1.28
C LYS A 293 7.20 -26.29 2.00
N ASN A 294 7.20 -26.01 3.30
CA ASN A 294 5.97 -25.84 4.08
C ASN A 294 5.16 -24.65 3.56
N SER A 295 5.80 -23.50 3.33
CA SER A 295 5.13 -22.31 2.77
C SER A 295 4.56 -22.58 1.38
N LEU A 296 5.30 -23.27 0.51
CA LEU A 296 4.83 -23.62 -0.83
C LEU A 296 3.63 -24.57 -0.78
N LEU A 297 3.71 -25.61 0.05
CA LEU A 297 2.61 -26.57 0.22
C LEU A 297 1.35 -25.87 0.74
N VAL A 298 1.49 -25.04 1.78
CA VAL A 298 0.34 -24.29 2.33
C VAL A 298 -0.23 -23.35 1.27
N ALA A 299 0.61 -22.59 0.55
CA ALA A 299 0.15 -21.67 -0.50
C ALA A 299 -0.64 -22.39 -1.61
N VAL A 300 -0.13 -23.55 -2.07
CA VAL A 300 -0.82 -24.36 -3.09
C VAL A 300 -2.14 -24.90 -2.57
N LEU A 301 -2.17 -25.45 -1.36
CA LEU A 301 -3.42 -25.94 -0.76
C LEU A 301 -4.44 -24.81 -0.58
N THR A 302 -4.02 -23.66 -0.06
CA THR A 302 -4.90 -22.50 0.09
C THR A 302 -5.43 -22.02 -1.25
N ALA A 303 -4.61 -21.98 -2.30
CA ALA A 303 -5.06 -21.61 -3.64
C ALA A 303 -6.10 -22.61 -4.20
N VAL A 304 -5.87 -23.92 -4.06
CA VAL A 304 -6.79 -24.96 -4.55
C VAL A 304 -8.10 -24.93 -3.78
N PHE A 305 -8.06 -24.98 -2.44
CA PHE A 305 -9.28 -24.98 -1.64
C PHE A 305 -10.03 -23.65 -1.73
N GLY A 306 -9.31 -22.52 -1.74
CA GLY A 306 -9.90 -21.18 -1.87
C GLY A 306 -10.62 -20.97 -3.20
N THR A 307 -10.01 -21.40 -4.32
CA THR A 307 -10.65 -21.33 -5.64
C THR A 307 -11.88 -22.23 -5.74
N LEU A 308 -11.81 -23.45 -5.21
CA LEU A 308 -12.97 -24.36 -5.17
C LEU A 308 -14.13 -23.76 -4.38
N ILE A 309 -13.89 -23.29 -3.14
CA ILE A 309 -14.93 -22.70 -2.29
C ILE A 309 -15.57 -21.47 -2.98
N THR A 310 -14.74 -20.63 -3.59
CA THR A 310 -15.23 -19.42 -4.30
C THR A 310 -16.06 -19.81 -5.51
N TYR A 311 -15.62 -20.79 -6.30
CA TYR A 311 -16.35 -21.31 -7.45
C TYR A 311 -17.71 -21.88 -7.05
N PHE A 312 -17.76 -22.76 -6.03
CA PHE A 312 -19.03 -23.32 -5.55
C PHE A 312 -19.96 -22.24 -4.99
N SER A 313 -19.43 -21.26 -4.26
CA SER A 313 -20.22 -20.13 -3.75
C SER A 313 -20.82 -19.29 -4.89
N ALA A 314 -20.05 -19.06 -5.95
CA ALA A 314 -20.51 -18.34 -7.14
C ALA A 314 -21.60 -19.12 -7.89
N VAL A 315 -21.41 -20.44 -8.06
CA VAL A 315 -22.40 -21.33 -8.69
C VAL A 315 -23.71 -21.36 -7.89
N ILE A 316 -23.65 -21.51 -6.57
CA ILE A 316 -24.85 -21.49 -5.70
C ILE A 316 -25.59 -20.15 -5.82
N ARG A 317 -24.86 -19.04 -5.89
CA ARG A 317 -25.46 -17.72 -6.05
C ARG A 317 -26.09 -17.53 -7.43
N ALA A 318 -25.50 -18.09 -8.48
CA ALA A 318 -26.05 -18.07 -9.84
C ALA A 318 -27.29 -18.98 -9.99
N LEU A 319 -27.39 -20.05 -9.19
CA LEU A 319 -28.51 -20.99 -9.21
C LEU A 319 -29.73 -20.53 -8.39
N LYS A 320 -29.59 -19.51 -7.54
CA LYS A 320 -30.76 -18.91 -6.87
C LYS A 320 -31.47 -17.98 -7.86
N PRO A 321 -32.72 -18.27 -8.27
CA PRO A 321 -33.51 -17.27 -8.99
C PRO A 321 -33.74 -16.08 -8.06
N VAL A 322 -33.63 -14.87 -8.64
CA VAL A 322 -33.93 -13.59 -7.98
C VAL A 322 -35.35 -13.57 -7.47
#